data_AF-A0A7J9C378-F1
#
_entry.id   AF-A0A7J9C378-F1
#
_cell.length_a   1.000
_cell.length_b   1.000
_cell.length_c   1.000
_cell.angle_alpha   90.00
_cell.angle_beta   90.00
_cell.angle_gamma   90.00
#
_symmetry.space_group_name_H-M   'P 1'
#
loop_
_entity.id
_entity.type
_entity.pdbx_description
1 polymer ?
#
loop_
_entity_poly.entity_id
_entity_poly.type
_entity_poly.pdbx_seq_one_letter_code
_entity_poly.pdbx_strand_id
1 'polypeptide(L)'
;MEAEAGNVNLQPGGVHRLLPAVLPVLLIAIGYIDPGKWVVTIEGGARFGFDLVIPMLLFNFAAILCQYLSARIGIVTGKDLARICCDEYEKTTRIFLGVQAELSMIVLDLTMVLGVAHGINLLFAIDLSTSVFLAALDAVLFPVFASLLDHCRASLLCMYAAGFVLLSYVSGVLIGQPEISLTTAGMLTKLSGESAFALMSLLGASIMPHNFYLHSSIVQ
;
A
#
# COMPACT_ATOMS: atom_id res chain seq x y z
N MET A 1 -17.25 61.08 12.01
CA MET A 1 -16.17 61.05 13.00
C MET A 1 -16.36 59.77 13.80
N GLU A 2 -15.65 58.71 13.40
CA GLU A 2 -14.50 58.16 14.15
C GLU A 2 -15.01 57.16 15.20
N ALA A 3 -14.49 55.97 15.42
CA ALA A 3 -13.40 55.20 14.82
C ALA A 3 -13.56 53.74 15.30
N GLU A 4 -12.83 52.86 14.63
CA GLU A 4 -12.66 51.42 14.83
C GLU A 4 -12.30 50.95 16.24
N ALA A 5 -12.69 49.70 16.57
CA ALA A 5 -11.82 48.60 17.05
C ALA A 5 -12.76 47.49 17.57
N GLY A 6 -12.98 46.40 16.85
CA GLY A 6 -11.96 45.41 16.55
C GLY A 6 -12.03 44.31 17.62
N ASN A 7 -12.83 43.28 17.39
CA ASN A 7 -12.55 41.98 18.01
C ASN A 7 -12.69 40.88 16.98
N VAL A 8 -11.61 40.11 16.90
CA VAL A 8 -11.16 39.35 15.75
C VAL A 8 -12.01 38.09 15.63
N ASN A 9 -12.78 38.00 14.57
CA ASN A 9 -13.38 36.74 14.13
C ASN A 9 -12.23 35.87 13.59
N LEU A 10 -11.59 35.09 14.46
CA LEU A 10 -10.62 34.07 14.08
C LEU A 10 -11.36 33.03 13.22
N GLN A 11 -11.36 33.25 11.91
CA GLN A 11 -11.64 32.19 10.96
C GLN A 11 -10.59 31.08 11.19
N PRO A 12 -10.99 29.85 11.55
CA PRO A 12 -10.03 28.76 11.59
C PRO A 12 -9.62 28.47 10.15
N GLY A 13 -8.37 28.79 9.82
CA GLY A 13 -7.82 28.67 8.48
C GLY A 13 -7.99 27.27 7.90
N GLY A 14 -8.14 27.18 6.57
CA GLY A 14 -8.40 25.93 5.84
C GLY A 14 -7.43 24.77 6.14
N VAL A 15 -6.25 25.05 6.71
CA VAL A 15 -5.28 24.07 7.20
C VAL A 15 -5.83 23.21 8.36
N HIS A 16 -6.63 23.80 9.26
CA HIS A 16 -7.26 23.05 10.37
C HIS A 16 -8.42 22.16 9.93
N ARG A 17 -9.01 22.40 8.75
CA ARG A 17 -9.98 21.49 8.11
C ARG A 17 -9.31 20.39 7.29
N LEU A 18 -8.09 20.62 6.80
CA LEU A 18 -7.31 19.64 6.06
C LEU A 18 -6.67 18.59 6.99
N LEU A 19 -6.20 18.97 8.19
CA LEU A 19 -5.57 18.05 9.14
C LEU A 19 -6.42 16.79 9.48
N PRO A 20 -7.72 16.91 9.79
CA PRO A 20 -8.58 15.75 10.06
C PRO A 20 -8.85 14.89 8.82
N ALA A 21 -8.74 15.45 7.61
CA ALA A 21 -8.95 14.73 6.35
C ALA A 21 -7.66 14.07 5.82
N VAL A 22 -6.49 14.63 6.15
CA VAL A 22 -5.19 14.05 5.80
C VAL A 22 -4.93 12.77 6.58
N LEU A 23 -5.40 12.66 7.82
CA LEU A 23 -5.23 11.47 8.66
C LEU A 23 -5.76 10.17 8.02
N PRO A 24 -7.02 10.08 7.57
CA PRO A 24 -7.53 8.90 6.88
C PRO A 24 -6.83 8.64 5.55
N VAL A 25 -6.50 9.69 4.77
CA VAL A 25 -5.74 9.55 3.52
C VAL A 25 -4.34 8.98 3.77
N LEU A 26 -3.68 9.41 4.84
CA LEU A 26 -2.37 8.92 5.25
C LEU A 26 -2.46 7.47 5.73
N LEU A 27 -3.49 7.10 6.50
CA LEU A 27 -3.72 5.70 6.90
C LEU A 27 -3.95 4.78 5.69
N ILE A 28 -4.70 5.25 4.68
CA ILE A 28 -4.90 4.52 3.42
C ILE A 28 -3.57 4.40 2.65
N ALA A 29 -2.79 5.48 2.59
CA ALA A 29 -1.49 5.50 1.92
C ALA A 29 -0.47 4.55 2.61
N ILE A 30 -0.51 4.46 3.94
CA ILE A 30 0.29 3.51 4.72
C ILE A 30 -0.14 2.07 4.44
N GLY A 31 -1.44 1.81 4.32
CA GLY A 31 -1.95 0.49 3.92
C GLY A 31 -1.51 0.05 2.52
N TYR A 32 -1.01 0.97 1.69
CA TYR A 32 -0.41 0.66 0.40
C TYR A 32 1.06 0.23 0.48
N ILE A 33 1.72 0.52 1.60
CA ILE A 33 3.11 0.10 1.87
C ILE A 33 3.07 -1.33 2.38
N ASP A 34 3.21 -2.26 1.46
CA ASP A 34 3.27 -3.69 1.74
C ASP A 34 4.73 -4.16 1.71
N PRO A 35 5.30 -4.64 2.84
CA PRO A 35 6.64 -5.21 2.90
C PRO A 35 6.84 -6.35 1.90
N GLY A 36 5.78 -7.11 1.62
CA GLY A 36 5.76 -8.18 0.63
C GLY A 36 6.00 -7.67 -0.79
N LYS A 37 5.38 -6.56 -1.18
CA LYS A 37 5.68 -5.91 -2.47
C LYS A 37 7.13 -5.48 -2.56
N TRP A 38 7.68 -4.96 -1.45
CA TRP A 38 9.05 -4.47 -1.42
C TRP A 38 10.05 -5.58 -1.70
N VAL A 39 9.90 -6.75 -1.07
CA VAL A 39 10.78 -7.91 -1.32
C VAL A 39 10.83 -8.27 -2.80
N VAL A 40 9.66 -8.40 -3.45
CA VAL A 40 9.60 -8.76 -4.88
C VAL A 40 10.21 -7.68 -5.78
N THR A 41 9.97 -6.40 -5.47
CA THR A 41 10.53 -5.27 -6.24
C THR A 41 12.05 -5.15 -6.08
N ILE A 42 12.58 -5.35 -4.88
CA ILE A 42 14.02 -5.30 -4.59
C ILE A 42 14.70 -6.50 -5.25
N GLU A 43 14.13 -7.69 -5.17
CA GLU A 43 14.66 -8.88 -5.84
C GLU A 43 14.63 -8.72 -7.37
N GLY A 44 13.54 -8.18 -7.92
CA GLY A 44 13.42 -7.88 -9.34
C GLY A 44 14.45 -6.85 -9.82
N GLY A 45 14.67 -5.77 -9.05
CA GLY A 45 15.67 -4.75 -9.33
C GLY A 45 17.10 -5.28 -9.20
N ALA A 46 17.37 -6.15 -8.23
CA ALA A 46 18.69 -6.76 -8.05
C ALA A 46 19.06 -7.72 -9.19
N ARG A 47 18.09 -8.48 -9.72
CA ARG A 47 18.33 -9.47 -10.78
C ARG A 47 18.37 -8.87 -12.19
N PHE A 48 17.55 -7.88 -12.47
CA PHE A 48 17.34 -7.36 -13.83
C PHE A 48 17.64 -5.86 -13.97
N GLY A 49 18.12 -5.20 -12.91
CA GLY A 49 18.51 -3.80 -12.94
C GLY A 49 17.36 -2.88 -13.37
N PHE A 50 17.66 -1.98 -14.31
CA PHE A 50 16.72 -0.95 -14.77
C PHE A 50 15.72 -1.43 -15.84
N ASP A 51 15.85 -2.66 -16.34
CA ASP A 51 15.02 -3.17 -17.45
C ASP A 51 13.53 -3.28 -17.07
N LEU A 52 13.22 -3.54 -15.80
CA LEU A 52 11.83 -3.63 -15.31
C LEU A 52 11.23 -2.30 -14.84
N VAL A 53 11.98 -1.21 -14.81
CA VAL A 53 11.51 0.05 -14.23
C VAL A 53 10.34 0.65 -15.02
N ILE A 54 10.43 0.70 -16.35
CA ILE A 54 9.37 1.27 -17.19
C ILE A 54 8.08 0.42 -17.13
N PRO A 55 8.13 -0.91 -17.32
CA PRO A 55 6.94 -1.74 -17.16
C PRO A 55 6.32 -1.64 -15.76
N MET A 56 7.13 -1.62 -14.70
CA MET A 56 6.65 -1.46 -13.33
C MET A 56 5.94 -0.12 -13.13
N LEU A 57 6.50 0.96 -13.68
CA LEU A 57 5.87 2.28 -13.62
C LEU A 57 4.50 2.28 -14.30
N LEU A 58 4.39 1.65 -15.49
CA LEU A 58 3.12 1.51 -16.20
C LEU A 58 2.08 0.74 -15.38
N PHE A 59 2.49 -0.34 -14.71
CA PHE A 59 1.59 -1.12 -13.84
C PHE A 59 1.13 -0.33 -12.63
N ASN A 60 2.00 0.48 -12.02
CA ASN A 60 1.60 1.39 -10.94
C ASN A 60 0.57 2.42 -11.41
N PHE A 61 0.76 3.01 -12.59
CA PHE A 61 -0.24 3.93 -13.17
C PHE A 61 -1.60 3.25 -13.41
N ALA A 62 -1.60 2.03 -13.93
CA ALA A 62 -2.84 1.25 -14.11
C ALA A 62 -3.51 0.96 -12.76
N ALA A 63 -2.74 0.58 -11.74
CA ALA A 63 -3.25 0.33 -10.41
C ALA A 63 -3.89 1.59 -9.79
N ILE A 64 -3.23 2.75 -9.90
CA ILE A 64 -3.77 4.04 -9.44
C ILE A 64 -5.07 4.38 -10.16
N LEU A 65 -5.14 4.17 -11.47
CA LEU A 65 -6.35 4.42 -12.26
C LEU A 65 -7.51 3.53 -11.79
N CYS A 66 -7.27 2.24 -11.55
CA CYS A 66 -8.28 1.31 -11.05
C CYS A 66 -8.76 1.68 -9.63
N GLN A 67 -7.84 2.09 -8.76
CA GLN A 67 -8.18 2.57 -7.40
C GLN A 67 -9.03 3.84 -7.46
N TYR A 68 -8.65 4.79 -8.32
CA TYR A 68 -9.39 6.03 -8.53
C TYR A 68 -10.83 5.74 -9.01
N LEU A 69 -10.98 4.81 -9.97
CA LEU A 69 -12.30 4.43 -10.46
C LEU A 69 -13.15 3.76 -9.36
N SER A 70 -12.54 2.88 -8.56
CA SER A 70 -13.20 2.22 -7.42
C SER A 70 -13.66 3.23 -6.37
N ALA A 71 -12.83 4.22 -6.05
CA ALA A 71 -13.18 5.32 -5.16
C ALA A 71 -14.36 6.14 -5.70
N ARG A 72 -14.30 6.48 -7.00
CA ARG A 72 -15.33 7.29 -7.66
C ARG A 72 -16.69 6.59 -7.69
N ILE A 73 -16.70 5.27 -7.86
CA ILE A 73 -17.92 4.47 -7.78
C ILE A 73 -18.54 4.59 -6.39
N GLY A 74 -17.75 4.46 -5.32
CA GLY A 74 -18.22 4.63 -3.94
C GLY A 74 -18.84 6.01 -3.69
N ILE A 75 -18.17 7.08 -4.14
CA ILE A 75 -18.64 8.47 -3.98
C ILE A 75 -19.95 8.72 -4.74
N VAL A 76 -20.03 8.28 -6.00
CA VAL A 76 -21.17 8.62 -6.87
C VAL A 76 -22.41 7.79 -6.54
N THR A 77 -22.23 6.51 -6.20
CA THR A 77 -23.35 5.60 -5.96
C THR A 77 -23.76 5.52 -4.49
N GLY A 78 -22.90 5.94 -3.55
CA GLY A 78 -23.11 5.76 -2.11
C GLY A 78 -23.15 4.28 -1.69
N LYS A 79 -22.68 3.37 -2.54
CA LYS A 79 -22.63 1.93 -2.29
C LYS A 79 -21.20 1.43 -2.48
N ASP A 80 -20.79 0.52 -1.62
CA ASP A 80 -19.58 -0.28 -1.81
C ASP A 80 -19.65 -1.11 -3.11
N LEU A 81 -18.52 -1.22 -3.82
CA LEU A 81 -18.34 -2.06 -4.99
C LEU A 81 -18.83 -3.50 -4.77
N ALA A 82 -18.64 -4.06 -3.57
CA ALA A 82 -19.13 -5.40 -3.26
C ALA A 82 -20.66 -5.49 -3.33
N ARG A 83 -21.38 -4.45 -2.87
CA ARG A 83 -22.84 -4.38 -2.95
C ARG A 83 -23.31 -4.21 -4.39
N ILE A 84 -22.64 -3.38 -5.17
CA ILE A 84 -22.95 -3.19 -6.60
C ILE A 84 -22.76 -4.52 -7.36
N CYS A 85 -21.67 -5.24 -7.10
CA CYS A 85 -21.46 -6.56 -7.69
C CYS A 85 -22.53 -7.56 -7.24
N CYS A 86 -23.03 -7.48 -6.01
CA CYS A 86 -24.14 -8.33 -5.55
C CYS A 86 -25.48 -7.99 -6.19
N ASP A 87 -25.72 -6.72 -6.52
CA ASP A 87 -26.96 -6.24 -7.13
C ASP A 87 -27.00 -6.53 -8.65
N GLU A 88 -25.84 -6.47 -9.33
CA GLU A 88 -25.75 -6.58 -10.80
C GLU A 88 -25.48 -8.01 -11.29
N TYR A 89 -24.73 -8.83 -10.53
CA TYR A 89 -24.31 -10.16 -10.98
C TYR A 89 -25.16 -11.30 -10.42
N GLU A 90 -25.28 -12.37 -11.22
CA GLU A 90 -25.91 -13.62 -10.79
C GLU A 90 -25.15 -14.31 -9.63
N LYS A 91 -25.86 -15.19 -8.90
CA LYS A 91 -25.38 -15.86 -7.68
C LYS A 91 -24.02 -16.55 -7.85
N THR A 92 -23.77 -17.18 -9.00
CA THR A 92 -22.51 -17.89 -9.29
C THR A 92 -21.32 -16.93 -9.36
N THR A 93 -21.47 -15.85 -10.10
CA THR A 93 -20.43 -14.82 -10.26
C THR A 93 -20.14 -14.12 -8.94
N ARG A 94 -21.18 -13.80 -8.16
CA ARG A 94 -21.02 -13.24 -6.81
C ARG A 94 -20.17 -14.12 -5.90
N ILE A 95 -20.41 -15.43 -5.87
CA ILE A 95 -19.63 -16.37 -5.04
C ILE A 95 -18.18 -16.40 -5.52
N PHE A 96 -17.95 -16.45 -6.84
CA PHE A 96 -16.60 -16.44 -7.40
C PHE A 96 -15.82 -15.17 -7.01
N LEU A 97 -16.44 -13.99 -7.13
CA LEU A 97 -15.82 -12.72 -6.72
C LEU A 97 -15.51 -12.70 -5.21
N GLY A 98 -16.41 -13.24 -4.39
CA GLY A 98 -16.20 -13.36 -2.94
C GLY A 98 -15.01 -14.25 -2.59
N VAL A 99 -14.94 -15.45 -3.18
CA VAL A 99 -13.83 -16.39 -2.97
C VAL A 99 -12.50 -15.80 -3.47
N GLN A 100 -12.50 -15.11 -4.61
CA GLN A 100 -11.31 -14.43 -5.13
C GLN A 100 -10.82 -13.34 -4.15
N ALA A 101 -11.73 -12.55 -3.59
CA ALA A 101 -11.39 -11.50 -2.64
C ALA A 101 -10.82 -12.07 -1.33
N GLU A 102 -11.45 -13.12 -0.77
CA GLU A 102 -10.95 -13.81 0.43
C GLU A 102 -9.57 -14.44 0.19
N LEU A 103 -9.39 -15.14 -0.93
CA LEU A 103 -8.09 -15.71 -1.30
C LEU A 103 -7.02 -14.63 -1.42
N SER A 104 -7.36 -13.48 -1.99
CA SER A 104 -6.44 -12.35 -2.11
C SER A 104 -6.04 -11.77 -0.75
N MET A 105 -6.96 -11.71 0.22
CA MET A 105 -6.63 -11.27 1.59
C MET A 105 -5.71 -12.28 2.29
N ILE A 106 -5.95 -13.59 2.13
CA ILE A 106 -5.08 -14.63 2.70
C ILE A 106 -3.67 -14.55 2.12
N VAL A 107 -3.55 -14.38 0.80
CA VAL A 107 -2.25 -14.24 0.13
C VAL A 107 -1.52 -12.96 0.57
N LEU A 108 -2.24 -11.85 0.76
CA LEU A 108 -1.66 -10.63 1.31
C LEU A 108 -1.06 -10.89 2.70
N ASP A 109 -1.82 -11.48 3.61
CA ASP A 109 -1.38 -11.74 4.99
C ASP A 109 -0.11 -12.63 5.01
N LEU A 110 -0.10 -13.69 4.21
CA LEU A 110 1.08 -14.56 4.03
C LEU A 110 2.30 -13.78 3.51
N THR A 111 2.10 -12.90 2.54
CA THR A 111 3.20 -12.12 1.94
C THR A 111 3.72 -11.06 2.92
N MET A 112 2.86 -10.47 3.74
CA MET A 112 3.23 -9.52 4.79
C MET A 112 4.09 -10.20 5.87
N VAL A 113 3.69 -11.39 6.35
CA VAL A 113 4.48 -12.19 7.29
C VAL A 113 5.86 -12.53 6.71
N LEU A 114 5.92 -12.94 5.44
CA LEU A 114 7.19 -13.23 4.75
C LEU A 114 8.08 -12.00 4.63
N GLY A 115 7.51 -10.84 4.29
CA GLY A 115 8.26 -9.59 4.17
C GLY A 115 8.89 -9.15 5.50
N VAL A 116 8.11 -9.21 6.59
CA VAL A 116 8.61 -8.90 7.93
C VAL A 116 9.66 -9.91 8.38
N ALA A 117 9.44 -11.20 8.15
CA ALA A 117 10.40 -12.25 8.48
C ALA A 117 11.73 -12.06 7.75
N HIS A 118 11.70 -11.68 6.46
CA HIS A 118 12.92 -11.39 5.71
C HIS A 118 13.64 -10.14 6.25
N GLY A 119 12.88 -9.11 6.64
CA GLY A 119 13.45 -7.93 7.31
C GLY A 119 14.13 -8.25 8.64
N ILE A 120 13.52 -9.07 9.49
CA ILE A 120 14.11 -9.54 10.76
C ILE A 120 15.38 -10.35 10.51
N ASN A 121 15.33 -11.26 9.53
CA ASN A 121 16.48 -12.07 9.13
C ASN A 121 17.66 -11.19 8.71
N LEU A 122 17.42 -10.13 7.92
CA LEU A 122 18.47 -9.21 7.48
C LEU A 122 19.01 -8.32 8.61
N LEU A 123 18.16 -7.90 9.56
CA LEU A 123 18.55 -7.02 10.67
C LEU A 123 19.34 -7.73 11.77
N PHE A 124 18.91 -8.94 12.14
CA PHE A 124 19.47 -9.66 13.29
C PHE A 124 20.29 -10.90 12.90
N ALA A 125 20.35 -11.24 11.61
CA ALA A 125 21.02 -12.45 11.10
C ALA A 125 20.53 -13.75 11.78
N ILE A 126 19.27 -13.79 12.21
CA ILE A 126 18.61 -14.95 12.84
C ILE A 126 18.07 -15.86 11.75
N ASP A 127 18.05 -17.18 11.98
CA ASP A 127 17.47 -18.16 11.06
C ASP A 127 16.05 -17.77 10.57
N LEU A 128 15.76 -18.06 9.29
CA LEU A 128 14.50 -17.71 8.66
C LEU A 128 13.31 -18.37 9.36
N SER A 129 13.47 -19.61 9.84
CA SER A 129 12.40 -20.33 10.55
C SER A 129 11.94 -19.59 11.82
N THR A 130 12.89 -19.04 12.58
CA THR A 130 12.61 -18.29 13.80
C THR A 130 12.02 -16.92 13.47
N SER A 131 12.51 -16.28 12.40
CA SER A 131 12.00 -15.00 11.91
C SER A 131 10.54 -15.10 11.43
N VAL A 132 10.18 -16.18 10.75
CA VAL A 132 8.80 -16.46 10.31
C VAL A 132 7.88 -16.69 11.51
N PHE A 133 8.32 -17.46 12.50
CA PHE A 133 7.53 -17.68 13.72
C PHE A 133 7.27 -16.36 14.46
N LEU A 134 8.30 -15.51 14.57
CA LEU A 134 8.18 -14.21 15.25
C LEU A 134 7.27 -13.24 14.47
N ALA A 135 7.38 -13.19 13.14
CA ALA A 135 6.52 -12.38 12.30
C ALA A 135 5.06 -12.85 12.31
N ALA A 136 4.81 -14.16 12.30
CA ALA A 136 3.47 -14.71 12.43
C ALA A 136 2.85 -14.42 13.81
N LEU A 137 3.66 -14.49 14.87
CA LEU A 137 3.22 -14.11 16.22
C LEU A 137 2.85 -12.62 16.28
N ASP A 138 3.67 -11.75 15.70
CA ASP A 138 3.40 -10.31 15.63
C ASP A 138 2.12 -10.00 14.84
N ALA A 139 1.89 -10.66 13.70
CA ALA A 139 0.69 -10.49 12.88
C ALA A 139 -0.61 -10.81 13.64
N VAL A 140 -0.58 -11.75 14.59
CA VAL A 140 -1.74 -12.08 15.44
C VAL A 140 -1.81 -11.17 16.66
N LEU A 141 -0.66 -10.84 17.27
CA LEU A 141 -0.60 -10.08 18.51
C LEU A 141 -0.90 -8.59 18.28
N PHE A 142 -0.45 -8.02 17.17
CA PHE A 142 -0.59 -6.60 16.86
C PHE A 142 -2.05 -6.15 16.75
N PRO A 143 -2.95 -6.83 16.01
CA PRO A 143 -4.38 -6.48 15.99
C PRO A 143 -5.05 -6.58 17.36
N VAL A 144 -4.68 -7.60 18.16
CA VAL A 144 -5.21 -7.76 19.53
C VAL A 144 -4.74 -6.61 20.41
N PHE A 145 -3.46 -6.25 20.33
CA PHE A 145 -2.90 -5.11 21.05
C PHE A 145 -3.53 -3.78 20.60
N ALA A 146 -3.72 -3.59 19.30
CA ALA A 146 -4.38 -2.42 18.74
C ALA A 146 -5.84 -2.30 19.20
N SER A 147 -6.54 -3.42 19.39
CA SER A 147 -7.93 -3.44 19.92
C SER A 147 -8.02 -3.09 21.41
N LEU A 148 -6.96 -3.34 22.17
CA LEU A 148 -6.84 -2.97 23.59
C LEU A 148 -6.48 -1.49 23.77
N LEU A 149 -5.83 -0.90 22.77
CA LEU A 149 -5.57 0.54 22.71
C LEU A 149 -6.83 1.29 22.24
N ASP A 150 -7.02 2.50 22.76
CA ASP A 150 -8.02 3.40 22.23
C ASP A 150 -7.73 3.69 20.74
N HIS A 151 -8.75 3.70 19.88
CA HIS A 151 -8.59 3.73 18.41
C HIS A 151 -7.70 4.90 17.95
N CYS A 152 -7.75 6.02 18.67
CA CYS A 152 -6.94 7.20 18.41
C CYS A 152 -5.43 6.95 18.64
N ARG A 153 -5.07 6.20 19.69
CA ARG A 153 -3.66 5.89 20.02
C ARG A 153 -3.06 4.87 19.05
N ALA A 154 -3.83 3.85 18.67
CA ALA A 154 -3.38 2.86 17.69
C ALA A 154 -3.12 3.50 16.32
N SER A 155 -4.05 4.36 15.87
CA SER A 155 -3.88 5.11 14.61
C SER A 155 -2.64 6.01 14.59
N LEU A 156 -2.39 6.73 15.69
CA LEU A 156 -1.18 7.56 15.83
C LEU A 156 0.10 6.71 15.79
N LEU A 157 0.12 5.57 16.48
CA LEU A 157 1.28 4.68 16.50
C LEU A 157 1.60 4.12 15.11
N CYS A 158 0.58 3.68 14.36
CA CYS A 158 0.73 3.25 12.97
C CYS A 158 1.29 4.37 12.08
N MET A 159 0.81 5.61 12.27
CA MET A 159 1.30 6.76 11.52
C MET A 159 2.79 7.02 11.79
N TYR A 160 3.19 7.05 13.06
CA TYR A 160 4.60 7.27 13.43
C TYR A 160 5.50 6.16 12.89
N ALA A 161 5.08 4.90 13.02
CA ALA A 161 5.82 3.75 12.51
C ALA A 161 6.02 3.85 10.98
N ALA A 162 4.96 4.14 10.23
CA ALA A 162 5.06 4.26 8.79
C ALA A 162 5.86 5.49 8.33
N GLY A 163 5.74 6.62 9.03
CA GLY A 163 6.56 7.80 8.78
C GLY A 163 8.05 7.51 8.99
N PHE A 164 8.38 6.75 10.05
CA PHE A 164 9.75 6.30 10.30
C PHE A 164 10.26 5.36 9.21
N VAL A 165 9.47 4.38 8.77
CA VAL A 165 9.82 3.46 7.69
C VAL A 165 10.07 4.23 6.38
N LEU A 166 9.18 5.15 6.01
CA LEU A 166 9.34 5.97 4.80
C LEU A 166 10.60 6.83 4.86
N LEU A 167 10.85 7.47 6.01
CA LEU A 167 12.05 8.29 6.21
C LEU A 167 13.32 7.43 6.08
N SER A 168 13.34 6.25 6.70
CA SER A 168 14.47 5.32 6.62
C SER A 168 14.75 4.87 5.18
N TYR A 169 13.70 4.58 4.41
CA TYR A 169 13.80 4.20 3.00
C TYR A 169 14.38 5.35 2.16
N VAL A 170 13.83 6.56 2.28
CA VAL A 170 14.33 7.74 1.54
C VAL A 170 15.78 8.05 1.90
N SER A 171 16.13 8.03 3.19
CA SER A 171 17.51 8.22 3.63
C SER A 171 18.44 7.14 3.06
N GLY A 172 18.03 5.87 3.03
CA GLY A 172 18.79 4.78 2.44
C GLY A 172 19.07 4.99 0.95
N VAL A 173 18.05 5.41 0.18
CA VAL A 173 18.21 5.72 -1.25
C VAL A 173 19.14 6.92 -1.48
N LEU A 174 19.04 7.98 -0.67
CA LEU A 174 19.88 9.16 -0.80
C LEU A 174 21.36 8.89 -0.52
N ILE A 175 21.65 8.03 0.48
CA ILE A 175 23.01 7.60 0.82
C ILE A 175 23.54 6.63 -0.26
N GLY A 176 22.67 5.76 -0.77
CA GLY A 176 23.03 4.73 -1.74
C GLY A 176 23.41 5.23 -3.14
N GLN A 177 23.35 6.56 -3.41
CA GLN A 177 23.74 7.24 -4.66
C GLN A 177 23.90 6.27 -5.85
N PRO A 178 22.81 5.78 -6.44
CA PRO A 178 22.93 4.91 -7.60
C PRO A 178 23.65 5.72 -8.66
N GLU A 179 24.75 5.22 -9.22
CA GLU A 179 25.30 5.77 -10.45
C GLU A 179 24.20 5.64 -11.51
N ILE A 180 23.45 6.72 -11.70
CA ILE A 180 22.35 6.79 -12.65
C ILE A 180 22.97 6.98 -14.03
N SER A 181 23.78 6.01 -14.47
CA SER A 181 24.09 5.83 -15.88
C SER A 181 22.83 5.30 -16.54
N LEU A 182 21.83 6.19 -16.63
CA LEU A 182 20.57 6.01 -17.34
C LEU A 182 20.95 5.99 -18.82
N THR A 183 21.52 4.87 -19.22
CA THR A 183 21.88 4.60 -20.59
C THR A 183 20.55 4.52 -21.30
N THR A 184 20.18 5.58 -22.01
CA THR A 184 18.94 5.70 -22.78
C THR A 184 18.77 4.57 -23.82
N ALA A 185 19.83 3.77 -24.04
CA ALA A 185 19.83 2.55 -24.84
C ALA A 185 19.29 1.28 -24.12
N GLY A 186 19.18 1.26 -22.79
CA GLY A 186 18.59 0.15 -22.02
C GLY A 186 17.06 0.19 -21.91
N MET A 187 16.43 1.26 -22.40
CA MET A 187 14.97 1.43 -22.36
C MET A 187 14.19 0.52 -23.32
N LEU A 188 14.89 -0.23 -24.18
CA LEU A 188 14.30 -1.22 -25.09
C LEU A 188 14.48 -2.61 -24.48
N THR A 189 13.44 -3.00 -23.73
CA THR A 189 13.33 -4.23 -22.95
C THR A 189 13.70 -5.45 -23.79
N LYS A 190 14.93 -5.96 -23.66
CA LYS A 190 15.26 -7.31 -24.12
C LYS A 190 14.65 -8.29 -23.13
N LEU A 191 13.35 -8.55 -23.28
CA LEU A 191 12.63 -9.52 -22.46
C LEU A 191 13.14 -10.94 -22.76
N SER A 192 14.02 -11.45 -21.91
CA SER A 192 14.32 -12.87 -21.81
C SER A 192 13.19 -13.61 -21.08
N GLY A 193 13.09 -14.92 -21.23
CA GLY A 193 12.02 -15.72 -20.61
C GLY A 193 11.92 -15.54 -19.08
N GLU A 194 13.05 -15.42 -18.39
CA GLU A 194 13.09 -15.19 -16.94
C GLU A 194 12.63 -13.78 -16.55
N SER A 195 12.98 -12.76 -17.34
CA SER A 195 12.55 -11.38 -17.09
C SER A 195 11.04 -11.20 -17.32
N ALA A 196 10.45 -11.96 -18.26
CA ALA A 196 9.01 -11.97 -18.48
C ALA A 196 8.27 -12.62 -17.29
N PHE A 197 8.82 -13.69 -16.71
CA PHE A 197 8.26 -14.32 -15.51
C PHE A 197 8.35 -13.40 -14.28
N ALA A 198 9.48 -12.71 -14.10
CA ALA A 198 9.64 -11.71 -13.04
C ALA A 198 8.66 -10.54 -13.23
N LEU A 199 8.48 -10.07 -14.47
CA LEU A 199 7.52 -9.03 -14.80
C LEU A 199 6.07 -9.46 -14.50
N MET A 200 5.71 -10.69 -14.85
CA MET A 200 4.38 -11.24 -14.58
C MET A 200 4.12 -11.37 -13.07
N SER A 201 5.13 -11.79 -12.31
CA SER A 201 5.07 -11.83 -10.84
C SER A 201 4.91 -10.42 -10.25
N LEU A 202 5.63 -9.43 -10.78
CA LEU A 202 5.55 -8.04 -10.36
C LEU A 202 4.19 -7.40 -10.67
N LEU A 203 3.61 -7.74 -11.82
CA LEU A 203 2.27 -7.35 -12.23
C LEU A 203 1.23 -7.90 -11.25
N GLY A 204 1.32 -9.20 -10.95
CA GLY A 204 0.43 -9.87 -10.00
C GLY A 204 0.50 -9.29 -8.60
N ALA A 205 1.70 -8.91 -8.13
CA ALA A 205 1.90 -8.28 -6.83
C ALA A 205 1.34 -6.84 -6.77
N SER A 206 1.27 -6.13 -7.90
CA SER A 206 0.87 -4.72 -7.94
C SER A 206 -0.65 -4.54 -7.87
N ILE A 207 -1.43 -5.47 -8.43
CA ILE A 207 -2.89 -5.40 -8.46
C ILE A 207 -3.45 -6.25 -7.32
N MET A 208 -3.95 -5.60 -6.28
CA MET A 208 -4.60 -6.25 -5.13
C MET A 208 -6.13 -6.09 -5.24
N PRO A 209 -6.89 -7.14 -5.64
CA PRO A 209 -8.33 -7.06 -5.82
C PRO A 209 -9.09 -6.61 -4.57
N HIS A 210 -8.65 -7.04 -3.38
CA HIS A 210 -9.30 -6.68 -2.12
C HIS A 210 -9.20 -5.18 -1.82
N ASN A 211 -8.16 -4.48 -2.28
CA ASN A 211 -8.01 -3.04 -2.09
C ASN A 211 -9.10 -2.25 -2.84
N PHE A 212 -9.67 -2.77 -3.93
CA PHE A 212 -10.74 -2.08 -4.65
C PHE A 212 -12.04 -2.03 -3.83
N TYR A 213 -12.38 -3.13 -3.17
CA TYR A 213 -13.53 -3.19 -2.26
C TYR A 213 -13.29 -2.33 -1.02
N LEU A 214 -12.12 -2.46 -0.40
CA LEU A 214 -11.77 -1.70 0.81
C LEU A 214 -11.79 -0.19 0.55
N HIS A 215 -11.19 0.27 -0.55
CA HIS A 215 -11.16 1.69 -0.89
C HIS A 215 -12.54 2.24 -1.28
N SER A 216 -13.42 1.43 -1.86
CA SER A 216 -14.82 1.82 -2.09
C SER A 216 -15.62 1.96 -0.78
N SER A 217 -15.30 1.18 0.25
CA SER A 217 -15.99 1.18 1.54
C SER A 217 -15.54 2.30 2.47
N ILE A 218 -14.26 2.69 2.43
CA ILE A 218 -13.69 3.76 3.29
C ILE A 218 -14.12 5.14 2.83
N VAL A 219 -14.39 5.30 1.54
CA VAL A 219 -14.77 6.59 0.93
C VAL A 219 -16.27 6.86 1.07
N GLN A 220 -17.06 5.86 1.47
CA GLN A 220 -18.48 6.00 1.82
C GLN A 220 -18.65 6.69 3.18
#